data_AF-A0A3D3I7D7-F1
#
_entry.id   AF-A0A3D3I7D7-F1
#
_cell.length_a   1.000
_cell.length_b   1.000
_cell.length_c   1.000
_cell.angle_alpha   90.00
_cell.angle_beta   90.00
_cell.angle_gamma   90.00
#
_symmetry.space_group_name_H-M   'P 1'
#
loop_
_entity.id
_entity.type
_entity.pdbx_description
1 polymer ?
#
loop_
_entity_poly.entity_id
_entity_poly.type
_entity_poly.pdbx_seq_one_letter_code
_entity_poly.pdbx_strand_id
1 'polypeptide(L)'
;MESLLPEWAPNVHPMLVHFPIAVFITALFFDFVKFFWKKNWLHMVVTALFVFAALSALITYLSGKQAIDIVSVPMRAELTASNHADWGLYTLLYFSLFAAIRAFLFWKELDRKRAVAILLFCGSLAGAALISKTADLGAKLVYKYGVGVQKAK
;
A
#
# COMPACT_ATOMS: atom_id res chain seq x y z
N MET A 1 -9.12 30.22 -0.63
CA MET A 1 -9.62 28.95 -1.20
C MET A 1 -10.07 28.12 -0.02
N GLU A 2 -11.35 27.75 0.03
CA GLU A 2 -11.82 26.81 1.05
C GLU A 2 -11.04 25.50 0.90
N SER A 3 -10.56 24.97 2.02
CA SER A 3 -9.91 23.67 2.07
C SER A 3 -10.91 22.61 1.62
N LEU A 4 -10.55 21.77 0.65
CA LEU A 4 -11.34 20.58 0.27
C LEU A 4 -11.37 19.52 1.39
N LEU A 5 -10.51 19.67 2.41
CA LEU A 5 -10.48 18.79 3.57
C LEU A 5 -11.35 19.35 4.70
N PRO A 6 -12.05 18.48 5.44
CA PRO A 6 -12.80 18.90 6.62
C PRO A 6 -11.85 19.44 7.70
N GLU A 7 -12.34 20.35 8.55
CA GLU A 7 -11.50 21.06 9.53
C GLU A 7 -10.75 20.15 10.52
N TRP A 8 -11.27 18.94 10.77
CA TRP A 8 -10.64 17.94 11.64
C TRP A 8 -9.50 17.17 10.98
N ALA A 9 -9.35 17.25 9.65
CA ALA A 9 -8.35 16.53 8.87
C ALA A 9 -7.18 17.45 8.48
N PRO A 10 -6.05 17.42 9.20
CA PRO A 10 -4.93 18.32 8.91
C PRO A 10 -4.24 18.02 7.58
N ASN A 11 -4.45 16.84 6.99
CA ASN A 11 -3.92 16.45 5.70
C ASN A 11 -4.69 15.23 5.14
N VAL A 12 -4.54 14.98 3.84
CA VAL A 12 -5.27 13.90 3.13
C VAL A 12 -4.62 12.52 3.25
N HIS A 13 -3.36 12.43 3.69
CA HIS A 13 -2.58 11.19 3.64
C HIS A 13 -3.24 10.02 4.41
N PRO A 14 -3.70 10.18 5.67
CA PRO A 14 -4.42 9.14 6.40
C PRO A 14 -5.71 8.65 5.72
N MET A 15 -6.31 9.42 4.83
CA MET A 15 -7.45 8.95 4.03
C MET A 15 -6.96 8.06 2.90
N LEU A 16 -5.88 8.46 2.22
CA LEU A 16 -5.33 7.76 1.06
C LEU A 16 -4.70 6.42 1.39
N VAL A 17 -4.16 6.21 2.61
CA VAL A 17 -3.51 4.93 2.98
C VAL A 17 -4.45 3.71 2.87
N HIS A 18 -5.77 3.91 2.95
CA HIS A 18 -6.74 2.82 2.86
C HIS A 18 -6.74 2.14 1.48
N PHE A 19 -6.47 2.88 0.41
CA PHE A 19 -6.50 2.35 -0.95
C PHE A 19 -5.42 1.29 -1.21
N PRO A 20 -4.10 1.58 -1.04
CA PRO A 20 -3.09 0.56 -1.26
C PRO A 20 -3.25 -0.64 -0.31
N ILE A 21 -3.69 -0.41 0.94
CA ILE A 21 -3.92 -1.50 1.91
C ILE A 21 -5.07 -2.40 1.44
N ALA A 22 -6.27 -1.84 1.28
CA ALA A 22 -7.47 -2.63 0.96
C ALA A 22 -7.35 -3.32 -0.40
N VAL A 23 -6.83 -2.61 -1.42
CA VAL A 23 -6.67 -3.18 -2.75
C VAL A 23 -5.63 -4.29 -2.76
N PHE A 24 -4.49 -4.11 -2.08
CA PHE A 24 -3.47 -5.16 -2.04
C PHE A 24 -3.96 -6.42 -1.32
N ILE A 25 -4.64 -6.27 -0.17
CA ILE A 25 -5.24 -7.41 0.55
C ILE A 25 -6.30 -8.11 -0.30
N THR A 26 -7.12 -7.35 -1.03
CA THR A 26 -8.08 -7.90 -1.99
C THR A 26 -7.37 -8.65 -3.13
N ALA A 27 -6.28 -8.10 -3.67
CA ALA A 27 -5.46 -8.75 -4.68
C ALA A 27 -4.89 -10.07 -4.18
N LEU A 28 -4.34 -10.09 -2.95
CA LEU A 28 -3.81 -11.28 -2.29
C LEU A 28 -4.89 -12.35 -2.11
N PHE A 29 -6.10 -11.96 -1.70
CA PHE A 29 -7.23 -12.88 -1.57
C PHE A 29 -7.58 -13.54 -2.92
N PHE A 30 -7.77 -12.75 -3.98
CA PHE A 30 -8.05 -13.33 -5.31
C PHE A 30 -6.86 -14.14 -5.86
N ASP A 31 -5.64 -13.78 -5.49
CA ASP A 31 -4.43 -14.52 -5.86
C ASP A 31 -4.39 -15.91 -5.20
N PHE A 32 -4.94 -16.04 -3.99
CA PHE A 32 -5.15 -17.33 -3.35
C PHE A 32 -6.31 -18.10 -3.99
N VAL A 33 -7.45 -17.45 -4.21
CA VAL A 33 -8.66 -18.08 -4.77
C VAL A 33 -8.42 -18.72 -6.13
N LYS A 34 -7.56 -18.14 -6.98
CA LYS A 34 -7.27 -18.67 -8.32
C LYS A 34 -6.69 -20.10 -8.31
N PHE A 35 -6.08 -20.54 -7.20
CA PHE A 35 -5.57 -21.92 -7.08
C PHE A 35 -6.69 -22.96 -7.04
N PHE A 36 -7.86 -22.57 -6.55
CA PHE A 36 -9.04 -23.43 -6.44
C PHE A 36 -9.99 -23.23 -7.61
N TRP A 37 -10.15 -21.99 -8.07
CA TRP A 37 -10.96 -21.66 -9.25
C TRP A 37 -10.08 -21.24 -10.43
N LYS A 38 -9.84 -22.19 -11.34
CA LYS A 38 -9.03 -22.00 -12.56
C LYS A 38 -9.78 -21.25 -13.67
N LYS A 39 -10.32 -20.07 -13.37
CA LYS A 39 -11.00 -19.22 -14.35
C LYS A 39 -10.04 -18.20 -14.94
N ASN A 40 -9.98 -18.11 -16.27
CA ASN A 40 -9.05 -17.21 -16.96
C ASN A 40 -9.19 -15.73 -16.55
N TRP A 41 -10.42 -15.28 -16.25
CA TRP A 41 -10.68 -13.90 -15.82
C TRP A 41 -10.01 -13.55 -14.48
N LEU A 42 -9.75 -14.53 -13.60
CA LEU A 42 -9.09 -14.30 -12.30
C LEU A 42 -7.64 -13.84 -12.47
N HIS A 43 -6.93 -14.34 -13.48
CA HIS A 43 -5.57 -13.90 -13.77
C HIS A 43 -5.51 -12.41 -14.13
N MET A 44 -6.48 -11.96 -14.93
CA MET A 44 -6.64 -10.55 -15.29
C MET A 44 -7.00 -9.70 -14.07
N VAL A 45 -7.99 -10.12 -13.27
CA VAL A 45 -8.42 -9.38 -12.07
C VAL A 45 -7.30 -9.24 -11.06
N VAL A 46 -6.60 -10.33 -10.75
CA VAL A 46 -5.45 -10.32 -9.83
C VAL A 46 -4.37 -9.36 -10.32
N THR A 47 -4.00 -9.42 -11.60
CA THR A 47 -2.99 -8.54 -12.19
C THR A 47 -3.43 -7.08 -12.14
N ALA A 48 -4.69 -6.77 -12.49
CA ALA A 48 -5.24 -5.44 -12.44
C ALA A 48 -5.24 -4.86 -11.01
N LEU A 49 -5.61 -5.68 -10.01
CA LEU A 49 -5.60 -5.26 -8.61
C LEU A 49 -4.18 -4.96 -8.10
N PHE A 50 -3.17 -5.74 -8.45
CA PHE A 50 -1.78 -5.43 -8.08
C PHE A 50 -1.25 -4.16 -8.77
N VAL A 51 -1.63 -3.89 -10.02
CA VAL A 51 -1.32 -2.63 -10.70
C VAL A 51 -2.00 -1.46 -10.00
N PHE A 52 -3.28 -1.58 -9.65
CA PHE A 52 -4.01 -0.53 -8.93
C PHE A 52 -3.45 -0.31 -7.50
N ALA A 53 -3.01 -1.37 -6.82
CA ALA A 53 -2.32 -1.26 -5.54
C ALA A 53 -1.01 -0.46 -5.68
N ALA A 54 -0.22 -0.69 -6.74
CA ALA A 54 1.01 0.08 -6.99
C ALA A 54 0.72 1.56 -7.29
N LEU A 55 -0.28 1.86 -8.13
CA LEU A 55 -0.67 3.24 -8.44
C LEU A 55 -1.20 3.98 -7.21
N SER A 56 -2.06 3.34 -6.42
CA SER A 56 -2.56 3.92 -5.16
C SER A 56 -1.45 4.08 -4.12
N ALA A 57 -0.47 3.17 -4.06
CA ALA A 57 0.71 3.31 -3.21
C ALA A 57 1.58 4.50 -3.63
N LEU A 58 1.72 4.76 -4.93
CA LEU A 58 2.44 5.93 -5.44
C LEU A 58 1.77 7.23 -4.99
N ILE A 59 0.46 7.34 -5.20
CA ILE A 59 -0.34 8.50 -4.77
C ILE A 59 -0.23 8.69 -3.26
N THR A 60 -0.35 7.60 -2.50
CA THR A 60 -0.24 7.61 -1.03
C THR A 60 1.15 8.06 -0.58
N TYR A 61 2.21 7.56 -1.19
CA TYR A 61 3.59 7.96 -0.87
C TYR A 61 3.83 9.45 -1.13
N LEU A 62 3.38 9.96 -2.28
CA LEU A 62 3.50 11.38 -2.61
C LEU A 62 2.72 12.27 -1.62
N SER A 63 1.52 11.85 -1.23
CA SER A 63 0.76 12.57 -0.20
C SER A 63 1.44 12.54 1.18
N GLY A 64 2.14 11.44 1.52
CA GLY A 64 2.90 11.34 2.77
C GLY A 64 4.15 12.24 2.75
N LYS A 65 4.82 12.33 1.59
CA LYS A 65 5.90 13.29 1.37
C LYS A 65 5.45 14.73 1.54
N GLN A 66 4.25 15.07 1.09
CA GLN A 66 3.66 16.39 1.34
C GLN A 66 3.27 16.59 2.81
N ALA A 67 2.73 15.54 3.46
CA ALA A 67 2.26 15.60 4.84
C ALA A 67 3.36 15.96 5.85
N ILE A 68 4.61 15.56 5.60
CA ILE A 68 5.72 15.83 6.52
C ILE A 68 6.02 17.32 6.67
N ASP A 69 5.72 18.13 5.64
CA ASP A 69 5.98 19.57 5.64
C ASP A 69 4.85 20.37 6.34
N ILE A 70 3.68 19.76 6.52
CA ILE A 70 2.46 20.44 7.02
C ILE A 70 2.01 19.91 8.39
N VAL A 71 2.46 18.73 8.82
CA VAL A 71 2.11 18.13 10.10
C VAL A 71 3.27 18.26 11.09
N SER A 72 2.97 18.73 12.30
CA SER A 72 3.94 18.72 13.39
C SER A 72 4.20 17.28 13.88
N VAL A 73 5.47 16.85 13.79
CA VAL A 73 5.94 15.58 14.35
C VAL A 73 6.69 15.88 15.65
N PRO A 74 6.25 15.36 16.81
CA PRO A 74 6.97 15.59 18.07
C PRO A 74 8.30 14.82 18.07
N MET A 75 9.33 15.34 18.73
CA MET A 75 10.68 14.74 18.86
C MET A 75 10.65 13.23 19.16
N ARG A 76 9.78 12.79 20.08
CA ARG A 76 9.60 11.37 20.46
C ARG A 76 9.07 10.45 19.35
N ALA A 77 8.61 11.02 18.23
CA ALA A 77 8.01 10.34 17.09
C ALA A 77 8.89 10.41 15.83
N GLU A 78 9.94 11.25 15.78
CA GLU A 78 10.76 11.46 14.58
C GLU A 78 11.36 10.17 14.02
N LEU A 79 11.92 9.31 14.89
CA LEU A 79 12.45 8.01 14.46
C LEU A 79 11.34 7.11 13.88
N THR A 80 10.13 7.15 14.44
CA THR A 80 8.99 6.39 13.90
C THR A 80 8.53 6.97 12.56
N ALA A 81 8.58 8.29 12.39
CA ALA A 81 8.22 8.97 11.16
C ALA A 81 9.22 8.68 10.03
N SER A 82 10.52 8.73 10.32
CA SER A 82 11.58 8.35 9.38
C SER A 82 11.42 6.88 8.96
N ASN A 83 11.28 5.97 9.92
CA ASN A 83 11.07 4.56 9.61
C ASN A 83 9.79 4.35 8.78
N HIS A 84 8.69 5.03 9.10
CA HIS A 84 7.46 4.93 8.32
C HIS A 84 7.66 5.39 6.87
N ALA A 85 8.40 6.49 6.66
CA ALA A 85 8.73 7.00 5.33
C ALA A 85 9.61 6.02 4.54
N ASP A 86 10.62 5.42 5.17
CA ASP A 86 11.51 4.43 4.55
C ASP A 86 10.73 3.17 4.15
N TRP A 87 9.94 2.62 5.08
CA TRP A 87 9.08 1.46 4.80
C TRP A 87 8.01 1.77 3.75
N GLY A 88 7.50 3.01 3.72
CA GLY A 88 6.62 3.51 2.66
C GLY A 88 7.29 3.49 1.29
N LEU A 89 8.54 3.95 1.19
CA LEU A 89 9.34 3.87 -0.04
C LEU A 89 9.60 2.42 -0.44
N TYR A 90 10.00 1.55 0.49
CA TYR A 90 10.25 0.14 0.21
C TYR A 90 8.98 -0.57 -0.29
N THR A 91 7.83 -0.27 0.32
CA THR A 91 6.53 -0.79 -0.10
C THR A 91 6.19 -0.32 -1.51
N LEU A 92 6.38 0.97 -1.82
CA LEU A 92 6.13 1.52 -3.16
C LEU A 92 7.02 0.85 -4.22
N LEU A 93 8.32 0.74 -3.97
CA LEU A 93 9.27 0.13 -4.89
C LEU A 93 8.93 -1.35 -5.12
N TYR A 94 8.62 -2.08 -4.04
CA TYR A 94 8.20 -3.47 -4.13
C TYR A 94 6.90 -3.61 -4.95
N PHE A 95 5.87 -2.83 -4.64
CA PHE A 95 4.58 -2.88 -5.32
C PHE A 95 4.74 -2.58 -6.81
N SER A 96 5.53 -1.56 -7.15
CA SER A 96 5.79 -1.17 -8.54
C SER A 96 6.51 -2.26 -9.32
N LEU A 97 7.59 -2.82 -8.75
CA LEU A 97 8.34 -3.92 -9.38
C LEU A 97 7.48 -5.19 -9.49
N PHE A 98 6.77 -5.54 -8.43
CA PHE A 98 5.93 -6.73 -8.40
C PHE A 98 4.77 -6.63 -9.40
N ALA A 99 4.11 -5.47 -9.49
CA ALA A 99 3.07 -5.21 -10.48
C ALA A 99 3.62 -5.29 -11.91
N ALA A 100 4.81 -4.73 -12.17
CA ALA A 100 5.45 -4.79 -13.48
C ALA A 100 5.81 -6.24 -13.89
N ILE A 101 6.45 -7.00 -12.99
CA ILE A 101 6.75 -8.43 -13.21
C ILE A 101 5.46 -9.20 -13.49
N ARG A 102 4.43 -8.96 -12.69
CA ARG A 102 3.16 -9.67 -12.81
C ARG A 102 2.43 -9.35 -14.11
N ALA A 103 2.36 -8.08 -14.49
CA ALA A 103 1.79 -7.64 -15.77
C ALA A 103 2.55 -8.24 -16.95
N PHE A 104 3.88 -8.27 -16.89
CA PHE A 104 4.71 -8.91 -17.92
C PHE A 104 4.43 -10.41 -18.04
N LEU A 105 4.39 -11.13 -16.90
CA LEU A 105 4.12 -12.58 -16.89
C LEU A 105 2.70 -12.90 -17.34
N PHE A 106 1.72 -12.07 -17.00
CA PHE A 106 0.35 -12.15 -17.50
C PHE A 106 0.30 -11.95 -19.02
N TRP A 107 0.98 -10.93 -19.55
CA TRP A 107 1.04 -10.69 -21.00
C TRP A 107 1.70 -11.83 -21.77
N LYS A 108 2.69 -12.50 -21.16
CA LYS A 108 3.33 -13.70 -21.72
C LYS A 108 2.59 -15.01 -21.41
N GLU A 109 1.44 -14.94 -20.74
CA GLU A 109 0.65 -16.09 -20.26
C GLU A 109 1.46 -17.10 -19.39
N LEU A 110 2.59 -16.65 -18.82
CA LEU A 110 3.47 -17.48 -18.01
C LEU A 110 2.94 -17.66 -16.58
N ASP A 111 2.10 -16.76 -16.12
CA ASP A 111 1.44 -16.79 -14.81
C ASP A 111 0.44 -17.95 -14.65
N ARG A 112 0.06 -18.61 -15.75
CA ARG A 112 -0.73 -19.85 -15.77
C ARG A 112 0.08 -21.09 -15.36
N LYS A 113 1.41 -21.03 -15.44
CA LYS A 113 2.28 -22.13 -15.00
C LYS A 113 2.25 -22.24 -13.47
N ARG A 114 1.96 -23.42 -12.94
CA ARG A 114 1.78 -23.64 -11.49
C ARG A 114 2.95 -23.13 -10.65
N ALA A 115 4.19 -23.40 -11.06
CA ALA A 115 5.39 -22.93 -10.35
C ALA A 115 5.46 -21.39 -10.30
N VAL A 116 5.19 -20.72 -11.43
CA VAL A 116 5.16 -19.25 -11.52
C VAL A 116 4.03 -18.68 -10.67
N ALA A 117 2.85 -19.29 -10.69
CA ALA A 117 1.72 -18.88 -9.87
C ALA A 117 2.04 -18.96 -8.37
N ILE A 118 2.70 -20.03 -7.91
CA ILE A 118 3.15 -20.20 -6.52
C ILE A 118 4.20 -19.14 -6.16
N LEU A 119 5.19 -18.90 -7.02
CA LEU A 119 6.22 -17.88 -6.78
C LEU A 119 5.61 -16.48 -6.67
N LEU A 120 4.67 -16.14 -7.56
CA LEU A 120 3.93 -14.87 -7.48
C LEU A 120 3.12 -14.77 -6.20
N PHE A 121 2.46 -15.85 -5.79
CA PHE A 121 1.72 -15.85 -4.52
C PHE A 121 2.64 -15.64 -3.31
N CYS A 122 3.79 -16.33 -3.24
CA CYS A 122 4.79 -16.08 -2.21
C CYS A 122 5.30 -14.63 -2.23
N GLY A 123 5.48 -14.04 -3.42
CA GLY A 123 5.78 -12.62 -3.56
C GLY A 123 4.67 -11.73 -2.98
N SER A 124 3.40 -12.04 -3.27
CA SER A 124 2.29 -11.26 -2.70
C SER A 124 2.24 -11.33 -1.16
N LEU A 125 2.63 -12.46 -0.55
CA LEU A 125 2.79 -12.56 0.91
C LEU A 125 3.93 -11.68 1.44
N ALA A 126 5.05 -11.61 0.73
CA ALA A 126 6.13 -10.68 1.09
C ALA A 126 5.65 -9.22 1.00
N GLY A 127 4.93 -8.84 -0.05
CA GLY A 127 4.34 -7.51 -0.16
C GLY A 127 3.33 -7.21 0.96
N ALA A 128 2.57 -8.22 1.41
CA ALA A 128 1.66 -8.09 2.56
C ALA A 128 2.43 -7.78 3.85
N ALA A 129 3.59 -8.40 4.06
CA ALA A 129 4.44 -8.09 5.21
C ALA A 129 4.98 -6.66 5.16
N LEU A 130 5.42 -6.18 3.99
CA LEU A 130 5.91 -4.81 3.81
C LEU A 130 4.82 -3.78 4.13
N ILE A 131 3.64 -3.91 3.51
CA ILE A 131 2.55 -2.95 3.74
C ILE A 131 2.02 -3.01 5.18
N SER A 132 2.02 -4.19 5.79
CA SER A 132 1.66 -4.34 7.22
C SER A 132 2.66 -3.60 8.11
N LYS A 133 3.96 -3.67 7.80
CA LYS A 133 4.98 -2.94 8.57
C LYS A 133 4.86 -1.43 8.41
N THR A 134 4.61 -0.97 7.19
CA THR A 134 4.35 0.45 6.90
C THR A 134 3.12 0.94 7.65
N ALA A 135 2.03 0.16 7.62
CA ALA A 135 0.78 0.46 8.30
C ALA A 135 0.94 0.50 9.83
N ASP A 136 1.66 -0.45 10.43
CA ASP A 136 1.98 -0.48 11.87
C ASP A 136 2.67 0.81 12.34
N LEU A 137 3.71 1.23 11.61
CA LEU A 137 4.42 2.47 11.92
C LEU A 137 3.53 3.70 11.76
N GLY A 138 2.68 3.74 10.70
CA GLY A 138 1.71 4.81 10.49
C GLY A 138 0.66 4.88 11.59
N ALA A 139 0.12 3.73 12.01
CA ALA A 139 -0.81 3.63 13.14
C ALA A 139 -0.14 4.12 14.43
N LYS A 140 1.13 3.76 14.67
CA LYS A 140 1.87 4.23 15.83
C LYS A 140 2.05 5.76 15.83
N LEU A 141 2.29 6.38 14.68
CA LEU A 141 2.34 7.85 14.56
C LEU A 141 1.02 8.50 15.00
N VAL A 142 -0.10 7.97 14.51
CA VAL A 142 -1.44 8.51 14.82
C VAL A 142 -1.80 8.21 16.27
N TYR A 143 -1.89 6.94 16.66
CA TYR A 143 -2.49 6.51 17.92
C TYR A 143 -1.58 6.69 19.14
N LYS A 144 -0.26 6.52 18.99
CA LYS A 144 0.67 6.68 20.12
C LYS A 144 1.17 8.11 20.26
N TYR A 145 1.46 8.76 19.13
CA TYR A 145 2.12 10.06 19.13
C TYR A 145 1.21 11.25 18.80
N GLY A 146 -0.01 11.00 18.31
CA GLY A 146 -0.96 12.07 17.96
C GLY A 146 -0.53 12.87 16.73
N VAL A 147 0.19 12.25 15.80
CA VAL A 147 0.60 12.89 14.54
C VAL A 147 -0.59 12.91 13.59
N GLY A 148 -0.87 14.06 12.98
CA GLY A 148 -1.92 14.19 11.97
C GLY A 148 -3.34 14.11 12.54
N VAL A 149 -3.52 14.33 13.85
CA VAL A 149 -4.83 14.47 14.50
C VAL A 149 -4.99 15.86 15.10
N GLN A 150 -6.21 16.40 15.04
CA GLN A 150 -6.55 17.62 15.75
C GLN A 150 -6.62 17.32 17.25
N LYS A 151 -5.94 18.10 18.09
CA LYS A 151 -6.10 18.00 19.54
C LYS A 151 -7.50 18.49 19.92
N ALA A 152 -8.23 17.69 20.69
CA ALA A 152 -9.46 18.17 21.33
C ALA A 152 -9.13 19.39 22.19
N LYS A 153 -9.92 20.46 22.03
CA LYS A 153 -9.85 21.66 22.86
C LYS A 153 -10.36 21.38 24.27
#